data_AF-A0A7X7RKR6-F1
#
_entry.id   AF-A0A7X7RKR6-F1
#
_cell.length_a   1.000
_cell.length_b   1.000
_cell.length_c   1.000
_cell.angle_alpha   90.00
_cell.angle_beta   90.00
_cell.angle_gamma   90.00
#
_symmetry.space_group_name_H-M   'P 1'
#
loop_
_entity.id
_entity.type
_entity.pdbx_description
1 polymer ?
#
loop_
_entity_poly.entity_id
_entity_poly.type
_entity_poly.pdbx_seq_one_letter_code
_entity_poly.pdbx_strand_id
1 'polypeptide(L)'
;MNGQTVDKAKNPVIRIATSKGDIIVELFEDEVPNTVANMVSLAEQGFYQGMSFHRIINGFMAQAGCPNSKRGATGIPGTGGPGYRFADEFSPRLKHNKRGILS
;
A
#
# COMPACT_ATOMS: atom_id res chain seq x y z
N MET A 1 -18.74 30.81 20.62
CA MET A 1 -17.46 30.14 20.31
C MET A 1 -17.64 29.48 18.95
N ASN A 2 -16.90 29.94 17.95
CA ASN A 2 -17.11 29.55 16.54
C ASN A 2 -16.58 28.14 16.30
N GLY A 3 -17.47 27.19 16.04
CA GLY A 3 -17.13 25.86 15.54
C GLY A 3 -16.69 25.97 14.09
N GLN A 4 -15.38 26.13 13.86
CA GLN A 4 -14.80 25.85 12.55
C GLN A 4 -14.86 24.34 12.33
N THR A 5 -15.72 23.91 11.41
CA THR A 5 -15.60 22.62 10.75
C THR A 5 -14.30 22.66 9.96
N VAL A 6 -13.23 22.08 10.51
CA VAL A 6 -12.00 21.84 9.75
C VAL A 6 -12.38 20.87 8.66
N ASP A 7 -12.38 21.33 7.40
CA ASP A 7 -12.54 20.44 6.25
C ASP A 7 -11.50 19.33 6.36
N LYS A 8 -11.97 18.08 6.44
CA LYS A 8 -11.09 16.92 6.52
C LYS A 8 -10.16 16.96 5.30
N ALA A 9 -8.85 16.92 5.51
CA ALA A 9 -7.89 16.92 4.43
C ALA A 9 -8.22 15.77 3.47
N LYS A 10 -8.08 15.99 2.15
CA LYS A 10 -8.30 14.92 1.18
C LYS A 10 -7.24 13.85 1.38
N ASN A 11 -7.69 12.61 1.47
CA ASN A 11 -6.83 11.44 1.56
C ASN A 11 -5.80 11.41 0.40
N PRO A 12 -4.55 11.01 0.66
CA PRO A 12 -3.56 10.78 -0.39
C PRO A 12 -4.06 9.75 -1.41
N VAL A 13 -3.76 9.98 -2.69
CA VAL A 13 -4.07 9.05 -3.77
C VAL A 13 -2.77 8.67 -4.47
N ILE A 14 -2.55 7.37 -4.63
CA ILE A 14 -1.40 6.82 -5.35
C ILE A 14 -1.85 6.11 -6.62
N ARG A 15 -0.97 6.15 -7.62
CA ARG A 15 -1.14 5.41 -8.87
C ARG A 15 -0.11 4.29 -8.94
N ILE A 16 -0.59 3.07 -9.04
CA ILE A 16 0.23 1.87 -9.27
C ILE A 16 0.12 1.53 -10.76
N ALA A 17 1.16 1.90 -11.51
CA ALA A 17 1.25 1.57 -12.93
C ALA A 17 1.68 0.10 -13.08
N THR A 18 0.90 -0.69 -13.80
CA THR A 18 1.17 -2.12 -14.02
C THR A 18 1.12 -2.49 -15.51
N SER A 19 1.65 -3.65 -15.87
CA SER A 19 1.52 -4.19 -17.24
C SER A 19 0.08 -4.55 -17.64
N LYS A 20 -0.87 -4.52 -16.70
CA LYS A 20 -2.30 -4.78 -16.92
C LYS A 20 -3.15 -3.50 -16.83
N GLY A 21 -2.51 -2.33 -16.75
CA GLY A 21 -3.16 -1.03 -16.60
C GLY A 21 -2.89 -0.39 -15.25
N ASP A 22 -3.45 0.80 -15.07
CA ASP A 22 -3.25 1.60 -13.87
C ASP A 22 -4.27 1.23 -12.79
N ILE A 23 -3.78 1.11 -11.56
CA ILE A 23 -4.60 0.96 -10.36
C ILE A 23 -4.48 2.24 -9.56
N ILE A 24 -5.61 2.91 -9.33
CA ILE A 24 -5.68 4.12 -8.50
C ILE A 24 -6.16 3.73 -7.11
N VAL A 25 -5.42 4.14 -6.09
CA VAL A 25 -5.72 3.79 -4.69
C VAL A 25 -5.76 5.04 -3.83
N GLU A 26 -6.84 5.20 -3.08
CA GLU A 26 -6.96 6.20 -2.01
C GLU A 26 -6.48 5.59 -0.69
N LEU A 27 -5.67 6.34 0.06
CA LEU A 27 -5.04 5.91 1.31
C LEU A 27 -5.66 6.66 2.49
N PHE A 28 -6.13 5.92 3.50
CA PHE A 28 -6.83 6.50 4.65
C PHE A 28 -5.86 7.01 5.73
N GLU A 29 -5.20 8.14 5.47
CA GLU A 29 -4.17 8.72 6.34
C GLU A 29 -4.69 9.05 7.75
N ASP A 30 -5.91 9.54 7.86
CA ASP A 30 -6.55 9.84 9.14
C ASP A 30 -6.71 8.60 10.05
N GLU A 31 -6.72 7.40 9.45
CA GLU A 31 -7.00 6.14 10.13
C GLU A 31 -5.73 5.35 10.43
N VAL A 32 -4.75 5.40 9.51
CA VAL A 32 -3.50 4.63 9.54
C VAL A 32 -2.32 5.49 9.07
N PRO A 33 -2.00 6.59 9.79
CA PRO A 33 -1.07 7.62 9.31
C PRO A 33 0.35 7.09 9.07
N ASN A 34 0.87 6.21 9.92
CA ASN A 34 2.22 5.67 9.74
C ASN A 34 2.29 4.73 8.53
N THR A 35 1.24 3.95 8.31
CA THR A 35 1.10 3.04 7.17
C THR A 35 1.05 3.83 5.85
N VAL A 36 0.25 4.90 5.80
CA VAL A 36 0.18 5.79 4.64
C VAL A 36 1.51 6.49 4.40
N ALA A 37 2.11 7.10 5.43
CA ALA A 37 3.39 7.79 5.31
C ALA A 37 4.50 6.84 4.81
N ASN A 38 4.54 5.61 5.33
CA ASN A 38 5.47 4.59 4.88
C ASN A 38 5.26 4.22 3.41
N MET A 39 4.02 4.01 2.98
CA MET A 39 3.72 3.65 1.59
C MET A 39 4.08 4.79 0.62
N VAL A 40 3.74 6.03 0.97
CA VAL A 40 4.07 7.22 0.17
C VAL A 40 5.58 7.40 0.06
N SER A 41 6.29 7.35 1.19
CA SER A 41 7.76 7.49 1.23
C SER A 41 8.48 6.44 0.37
N LEU A 42 8.07 5.17 0.46
CA LEU A 42 8.63 4.10 -0.37
C LEU A 42 8.29 4.28 -1.86
N ALA A 43 7.10 4.79 -2.18
CA ALA A 43 6.72 5.09 -3.55
C ALA A 43 7.56 6.23 -4.14
N GLU A 44 7.76 7.32 -3.40
CA GLU A 44 8.59 8.47 -3.81
C GLU A 44 10.06 8.10 -4.00
N GLN A 45 10.58 7.19 -3.16
CA GLN A 45 11.92 6.63 -3.30
C GLN A 45 12.06 5.64 -4.47
N GLY A 46 10.96 5.33 -5.17
CA GLY A 46 10.96 4.36 -6.27
C GLY A 46 11.17 2.91 -5.81
N PHE A 47 10.96 2.60 -4.53
CA PHE A 47 11.21 1.27 -3.95
C PHE A 47 10.48 0.17 -4.73
N TYR A 48 9.19 0.41 -5.03
CA TYR A 48 8.31 -0.54 -5.71
C TYR A 48 8.61 -0.74 -7.21
N GLN A 49 9.47 0.07 -7.81
CA GLN A 49 9.76 -0.02 -9.24
C GLN A 49 10.39 -1.37 -9.61
N GLY A 50 9.87 -1.97 -10.68
CA GLY A 50 10.33 -3.26 -11.20
C GLY A 50 9.93 -4.48 -10.36
N MET A 51 9.09 -4.31 -9.33
CA MET A 51 8.54 -5.42 -8.57
C MET A 51 7.35 -6.06 -9.29
N SER A 52 7.15 -7.36 -9.06
CA SER A 52 6.05 -8.13 -9.63
C SER A 52 5.05 -8.56 -8.55
N PHE A 53 3.80 -8.82 -8.96
CA PHE A 53 2.87 -9.57 -8.13
C PHE A 53 3.36 -11.02 -8.04
N HIS A 54 3.83 -11.43 -6.87
CA HIS A 54 4.49 -12.73 -6.69
C HIS A 54 3.55 -13.81 -6.16
N ARG A 55 2.36 -13.41 -5.67
CA ARG A 55 1.33 -14.34 -5.21
C ARG A 55 -0.04 -13.85 -5.63
N ILE A 56 -0.75 -14.65 -6.41
CA ILE A 56 -2.09 -14.34 -6.92
C ILE A 56 -2.99 -15.52 -6.60
N ILE A 57 -4.05 -15.28 -5.83
CA ILE A 57 -5.07 -16.26 -5.48
C ILE A 57 -6.40 -15.74 -5.99
N ASN A 58 -6.96 -16.42 -6.99
CA ASN A 58 -8.22 -16.03 -7.63
C ASN A 58 -9.36 -15.94 -6.59
N GLY A 59 -10.05 -14.80 -6.60
CA GLY A 59 -11.15 -14.53 -5.67
C GLY A 59 -10.74 -14.10 -4.26
N PHE A 60 -9.43 -14.05 -3.96
CA PHE A 60 -8.92 -13.68 -2.63
C PHE A 60 -7.99 -12.48 -2.66
N MET A 61 -6.73 -12.64 -3.12
CA MET A 61 -5.74 -11.57 -3.05
C MET A 61 -4.69 -11.64 -4.16
N ALA A 62 -4.13 -10.48 -4.47
CA ALA A 62 -2.90 -10.34 -5.25
C ALA A 62 -1.86 -9.59 -4.40
N GLN A 63 -0.71 -10.21 -4.16
CA GLN A 63 0.34 -9.71 -3.27
C GLN A 63 1.54 -9.20 -4.07
N ALA A 64 1.99 -7.99 -3.72
CA ALA A 64 3.16 -7.33 -4.29
C ALA A 64 4.02 -6.70 -3.17
N GLY A 65 4.95 -5.81 -3.52
CA GLY A 65 5.75 -5.07 -2.55
C GLY A 65 6.99 -5.78 -2.01
N CYS A 66 7.32 -6.96 -2.55
CA CYS A 66 8.53 -7.67 -2.17
C CYS A 66 9.71 -7.35 -3.11
N PRO A 67 10.84 -6.81 -2.61
CA PRO A 67 12.01 -6.51 -3.45
C PRO A 67 12.65 -7.76 -4.06
N ASN A 68 12.47 -8.93 -3.45
CA ASN A 68 12.94 -10.20 -4.00
C ASN A 68 12.16 -10.65 -5.25
N SER A 69 11.05 -9.97 -5.59
CA SER A 69 10.33 -10.20 -6.85
C SER A 69 10.92 -9.44 -8.04
N LYS A 70 11.94 -8.60 -7.81
CA LYS A 70 12.62 -7.87 -8.89
C LYS A 70 13.44 -8.83 -9.75
N ARG A 71 13.55 -8.50 -11.04
CA ARG A 71 14.41 -9.24 -11.96
C ARG A 71 15.85 -9.22 -11.48
N GLY A 72 16.46 -10.40 -11.33
CA GLY A 72 17.85 -10.56 -10.88
C GLY A 72 18.03 -10.63 -9.35
N ALA A 73 16.96 -10.53 -8.57
CA ALA A 73 17.03 -10.79 -7.13
C ALA A 73 17.25 -12.30 -6.87
N THR A 74 18.05 -12.61 -5.85
CA THR A 74 18.39 -13.98 -5.45
C THR A 74 17.53 -14.49 -4.28
N GLY A 75 16.77 -13.61 -3.63
CA GLY A 75 15.89 -13.96 -2.53
C GLY A 75 14.57 -14.59 -2.97
N ILE A 76 13.86 -15.19 -2.02
CA ILE A 76 12.54 -15.79 -2.27
C ILE A 76 11.49 -14.65 -2.35
N PRO A 77 10.68 -14.56 -3.41
CA PRO A 77 9.56 -13.61 -3.46
C PRO A 77 8.60 -13.83 -2.28
N GLY A 78 8.23 -12.74 -1.60
CA GLY A 78 7.37 -12.75 -0.42
C GLY A 78 8.10 -12.70 0.93
N THR A 79 9.44 -12.76 0.96
CA THR A 79 10.21 -12.70 2.22
C THR A 79 10.95 -11.38 2.45
N GLY A 80 11.07 -10.54 1.43
CA GLY A 80 11.73 -9.23 1.51
C GLY A 80 10.78 -8.09 1.89
N GLY A 81 11.35 -7.02 2.44
CA GLY A 81 10.66 -5.77 2.78
C GLY A 81 11.62 -4.57 2.74
N PRO A 82 11.24 -3.40 3.25
CA PRO A 82 12.04 -2.17 3.18
C PRO A 82 13.27 -2.15 4.12
N GLY A 83 13.54 -3.25 4.84
CA GLY A 83 14.68 -3.38 5.75
C GLY A 83 14.40 -2.94 7.20
N TYR A 84 13.20 -2.45 7.48
CA TYR A 84 12.73 -2.10 8.82
C TYR A 84 11.31 -2.60 9.06
N ARG A 85 10.86 -2.49 10.32
CA ARG A 85 9.49 -2.80 10.75
C ARG A 85 8.95 -1.61 11.56
N PHE A 86 7.64 -1.41 11.49
CA PHE A 86 6.92 -0.44 12.30
C PHE A 86 5.70 -1.12 12.92
N ALA A 87 5.05 -0.45 13.88
CA ALA A 87 3.90 -1.01 14.59
C ALA A 87 2.67 -1.08 13.68
N ASP A 88 1.86 -2.12 13.87
CA ASP A 88 0.60 -2.28 13.14
C ASP A 88 -0.41 -1.18 13.54
N GLU A 89 -1.16 -0.68 12.57
CA GLU A 89 -2.26 0.26 12.79
C GLU A 89 -3.58 -0.37 12.40
N PHE A 90 -4.51 -0.42 13.36
CA PHE A 90 -5.83 -1.00 13.16
C PHE A 90 -6.92 0.05 13.40
N SER A 91 -7.87 0.12 12.49
CA SER A 91 -9.08 0.95 12.63
C SER A 91 -10.32 0.06 12.56
N PRO A 92 -11.24 0.15 13.54
CA PRO A 92 -12.51 -0.59 13.50
C PRO A 92 -13.37 -0.29 12.26
N ARG A 93 -13.10 0.82 11.58
CA ARG A 93 -13.80 1.24 10.34
C ARG A 93 -13.25 0.58 9.09
N LEU A 94 -11.99 0.13 9.10
CA LEU A 94 -11.32 -0.48 7.96
C LEU A 94 -11.40 -2.00 8.08
N LYS A 95 -12.24 -2.64 7.24
CA LYS A 95 -12.50 -4.08 7.27
C LYS A 95 -12.41 -4.67 5.88
N HIS A 96 -11.84 -5.86 5.74
CA HIS A 96 -11.80 -6.65 4.49
C HIS A 96 -13.16 -7.27 4.12
N ASN A 97 -14.18 -6.43 3.95
CA ASN A 97 -15.56 -6.86 3.70
C ASN A 97 -15.98 -6.83 2.22
N LYS A 98 -15.13 -6.33 1.33
CA LYS A 98 -15.38 -6.26 -0.12
C LYS A 98 -14.08 -6.37 -0.92
N ARG A 99 -14.21 -6.65 -2.22
CA ARG A 99 -13.08 -6.61 -3.17
C ARG A 99 -12.57 -5.18 -3.37
N GLY A 100 -11.30 -5.06 -3.76
CA GLY A 100 -10.67 -3.76 -4.03
C GLY A 100 -10.12 -3.05 -2.79
N ILE A 101 -10.00 -3.77 -1.67
CA ILE A 101 -9.34 -3.25 -0.46
C ILE A 101 -7.83 -3.51 -0.59
N LEU A 102 -7.05 -2.45 -0.37
CA LEU A 102 -5.60 -2.53 -0.18
C LEU A 102 -5.30 -2.56 1.32
N SER A 103 -4.40 -3.45 1.74
CA SER A 103 -3.88 -3.56 3.12
C SER A 103 -2.43 -3.99 3.10
#